data_AF-A0A957KYI5-F1
#
_entry.id   AF-A0A957KYI5-F1
#
_cell.length_a   1.000
_cell.length_b   1.000
_cell.length_c   1.000
_cell.angle_alpha   90.00
_cell.angle_beta   90.00
_cell.angle_gamma   90.00
#
_symmetry.space_group_name_H-M   'P 1'
#
loop_
_entity.id
_entity.type
_entity.pdbx_description
1 polymer ?
#
loop_
_entity_poly.entity_id
_entity_poly.type
_entity_poly.pdbx_seq_one_letter_code
_entity_poly.pdbx_strand_id
1 'polypeptide(L)' 'MQTYYSWNVNGVRAAARKGFLDWLAATKPDILGIQETKAHPDQLDSALRAPAGYHSFWAAAEKKGYSGVAL' A
#
# COMPACT_ATOMS: atom_id res chain seq x y z
N MET A 1 -9.14 20.31 -6.67
CA MET A 1 -8.34 19.55 -7.67
C MET A 1 -8.04 18.21 -7.05
N GLN A 2 -8.28 17.10 -7.74
CA GLN A 2 -8.03 15.76 -7.20
C GLN A 2 -6.56 15.35 -7.41
N THR A 3 -6.00 14.58 -6.48
CA THR A 3 -4.61 14.16 -6.41
C THR A 3 -4.50 12.63 -6.52
N TYR A 4 -3.71 12.16 -7.49
CA TYR A 4 -3.55 10.74 -7.80
C TYR A 4 -2.08 10.39 -7.84
N TYR A 5 -1.63 9.53 -6.92
CA TYR A 5 -0.24 9.08 -6.85
C TYR A 5 -0.13 7.61 -7.25
N SER A 6 0.99 7.24 -7.86
CA SER A 6 1.32 5.86 -8.20
C SER A 6 2.75 5.56 -7.75
N TRP A 7 2.95 4.52 -6.96
CA TRP A 7 4.25 4.19 -6.38
C TRP A 7 4.51 2.68 -6.37
N ASN A 8 5.55 2.27 -7.09
CA ASN A 8 6.17 0.97 -6.89
C ASN A 8 6.96 0.95 -5.57
N VAL A 9 6.44 0.24 -4.56
CA VAL A 9 7.00 0.26 -3.19
C VAL A 9 8.08 -0.81 -2.95
N ASN A 10 8.31 -1.71 -3.92
CA ASN A 10 9.25 -2.82 -3.81
C ASN A 10 9.18 -3.58 -2.46
N GLY A 11 7.97 -3.93 -2.05
CA GLY A 11 7.66 -4.61 -0.79
C GLY A 11 7.02 -3.68 0.24
N VAL A 12 5.70 -3.78 0.41
CA VAL A 12 4.92 -2.85 1.22
C VAL A 12 5.29 -2.89 2.71
N ARG A 13 5.69 -4.06 3.24
CA ARG A 13 6.17 -4.21 4.62
C ARG A 13 7.51 -3.50 4.87
N ALA A 14 8.40 -3.51 3.87
CA ALA A 14 9.67 -2.79 3.96
C ALA A 14 9.45 -1.29 3.85
N ALA A 15 8.53 -0.84 2.99
CA ALA A 15 8.12 0.55 2.89
C ALA A 15 7.47 1.06 4.19
N ALA A 16 6.61 0.27 4.84
CA ALA A 16 6.01 0.60 6.13
C ALA A 16 7.07 0.86 7.21
N ARG A 17 8.10 0.02 7.32
CA ARG A 17 9.23 0.22 8.24
C ARG A 17 10.06 1.47 7.94
N LYS A 18 9.94 2.04 6.73
CA LYS A 18 10.64 3.24 6.27
C LYS A 18 9.75 4.49 6.26
N GLY A 19 8.59 4.46 6.92
CA GLY A 19 7.72 5.63 7.07
C GLY A 19 6.67 5.80 5.98
N PHE A 20 6.29 4.74 5.26
CA PHE A 20 5.21 4.82 4.26
C PHE A 20 3.89 5.36 4.85
N LEU A 21 3.50 4.90 6.04
CA LEU A 21 2.25 5.35 6.69
C LEU A 21 2.34 6.80 7.16
N ASP A 22 3.50 7.25 7.64
CA ASP A 22 3.73 8.64 8.01
C ASP A 22 3.65 9.55 6.77
N TRP A 23 4.25 9.11 5.67
CA TRP A 23 4.15 9.81 4.39
C TRP A 23 2.71 9.87 3.88
N LEU A 24 1.95 8.76 3.96
CA LEU A 24 0.54 8.72 3.56
C LEU A 24 -0.29 9.69 4.40
N ALA A 25 -0.08 9.71 5.71
CA ALA A 25 -0.79 10.59 6.64
C ALA A 25 -0.46 12.08 6.43
N ALA A 26 0.76 12.41 6.01
CA ALA A 26 1.16 13.79 5.72
C ALA A 26 0.67 14.25 4.34
N THR A 27 0.76 13.37 3.34
CA THR A 27 0.54 13.70 1.92
C THR A 27 -0.94 13.68 1.54
N LYS A 28 -1.70 12.73 2.09
CA LYS A 28 -3.16 12.58 1.91
C LYS A 28 -3.64 12.67 0.44
N PRO A 29 -3.11 11.86 -0.50
CA PRO A 29 -3.61 11.84 -1.87
C PRO A 29 -5.07 11.34 -1.91
N ASP A 30 -5.88 11.83 -2.84
CA ASP A 30 -7.27 11.34 -2.99
C ASP A 30 -7.30 9.87 -3.44
N ILE A 31 -6.35 9.46 -4.29
CA ILE A 31 -6.13 8.06 -4.69
C ILE A 31 -4.63 7.74 -4.69
N LEU A 32 -4.27 6.58 -4.15
CA LEU A 32 -2.90 6.05 -4.16
C LEU A 32 -2.87 4.63 -4.75
N GLY A 33 -2.28 4.46 -5.93
CA GLY A 33 -1.93 3.14 -6.42
C GLY A 33 -0.54 2.73 -5.93
N ILE A 34 -0.41 1.53 -5.36
CA ILE A 34 0.90 0.92 -5.07
C ILE A 34 1.10 -0.39 -5.81
N GLN A 35 2.34 -0.64 -6.23
CA GLN A 35 2.74 -1.87 -6.94
C GLN A 35 3.93 -2.55 -6.27
N GLU A 36 4.15 -3.82 -6.62
CA GLU A 36 5.17 -4.68 -6.00
C GLU A 36 4.97 -4.75 -4.48
N THR A 37 3.73 -4.98 -4.04
CA THR A 37 3.43 -5.08 -2.60
C THR A 37 4.11 -6.28 -1.96
N LYS A 38 4.31 -7.37 -2.72
CA LYS A 38 4.99 -8.62 -2.34
C LYS A 38 4.43 -9.21 -1.03
N ALA A 39 3.12 -9.07 -0.84
CA ALA A 39 2.43 -9.51 0.35
C ALA A 39 0.97 -9.87 0.04
N HIS A 40 0.46 -10.89 0.74
CA HIS A 40 -0.98 -11.08 0.83
C HIS A 40 -1.57 -10.21 1.96
N PRO A 41 -2.82 -9.73 1.84
CA PRO A 41 -3.43 -8.83 2.82
C PRO A 41 -3.59 -9.41 4.23
N ASP A 42 -3.65 -10.74 4.37
CA ASP A 42 -3.70 -11.46 5.66
C ASP A 42 -2.36 -11.41 6.43
N GLN A 43 -1.27 -11.05 5.76
CA GLN A 43 0.07 -10.91 6.34
C GLN A 43 0.37 -9.48 6.80
N LEU A 44 -0.55 -8.54 6.62
CA LEU A 44 -0.36 -7.12 6.86
C LEU A 44 -1.05 -6.69 8.15
N ASP A 45 -0.40 -5.79 8.89
CA ASP A 45 -1.02 -5.11 10.02
C ASP A 45 -2.23 -4.31 9.55
N SER A 46 -3.25 -4.19 10.41
CA SER A 46 -4.51 -3.52 10.08
C SER A 46 -4.31 -2.08 9.60
N ALA A 47 -3.35 -1.36 10.18
CA ALA A 47 -3.01 0.01 9.81
C ALA A 47 -2.46 0.15 8.38
N LEU A 48 -1.81 -0.90 7.86
CA LEU A 48 -1.31 -0.93 6.49
C LEU A 48 -2.36 -1.50 5.53
N ARG A 49 -3.13 -2.50 5.99
CA ARG A 49 -4.18 -3.12 5.20
C ARG A 49 -5.33 -2.15 4.93
N ALA A 50 -5.72 -1.36 5.93
CA ALA A 50 -6.80 -0.37 5.88
C ALA A 50 -6.36 0.92 6.63
N PRO A 51 -5.57 1.79 5.97
CA PRO A 51 -5.11 3.04 6.57
C PRO A 51 -6.30 3.94 6.96
N ALA A 52 -6.16 4.67 8.07
CA ALA A 52 -7.22 5.56 8.54
C ALA A 52 -7.60 6.59 7.47
N GLY A 53 -8.89 6.68 7.16
CA GLY A 53 -9.42 7.59 6.14
C GLY A 53 -9.36 7.05 4.70
N TYR A 54 -8.84 5.84 4.48
CA TYR A 54 -8.79 5.21 3.17
C TYR A 54 -9.60 3.92 3.11
N HIS A 55 -10.26 3.72 1.98
CA HIS A 55 -10.71 2.40 1.55
C HIS A 55 -9.60 1.77 0.73
N SER A 56 -9.33 0.48 0.96
CA SER A 56 -8.23 -0.22 0.34
C SER A 56 -8.70 -1.45 -0.42
N PHE A 57 -8.22 -1.63 -1.65
CA PHE A 57 -8.41 -2.82 -2.45
C PHE A 57 -7.07 -3.47 -2.74
N TRP A 58 -7.01 -4.80 -2.68
CA TRP A 58 -5.77 -5.55 -2.81
C TRP A 58 -5.92 -6.65 -3.84
N ALA A 59 -4.92 -6.79 -4.71
CA ALA A 59 -4.76 -7.95 -5.58
C ALA A 59 -3.35 -8.51 -5.37
N ALA A 60 -3.28 -9.63 -4.65
CA ALA A 60 -2.03 -10.35 -4.40
C ALA A 60 -1.76 -11.36 -5.51
N ALA A 61 -0.48 -11.62 -5.81
CA ALA A 61 -0.11 -12.70 -6.72
C ALA A 61 -0.26 -14.07 -6.03
N GLU A 62 -0.45 -15.13 -6.83
CA GLU A 62 -0.49 -16.51 -6.31
C GLU A 62 0.84 -16.92 -5.66
N LYS A 63 1.96 -16.48 -6.24
CA LYS A 63 3.30 -16.73 -5.68
C LYS A 63 3.57 -15.78 -4.52
N LYS A 64 3.78 -16.34 -3.32
CA LYS A 64 4.15 -15.57 -2.12
C LYS A 64 5.42 -14.73 -2.35
N GLY A 65 5.38 -13.48 -1.86
CA GLY A 65 6.52 -12.56 -1.94
C GLY A 65 6.81 -12.01 -3.33
N TYR A 66 5.89 -12.19 -4.29
CA TYR A 66 6.05 -11.75 -5.68
C TYR A 66 4.91 -10.80 -6.08
N SER A 67 5.22 -9.76 -6.86
CA SER A 67 4.26 -8.83 -7.46
C SER A 67 3.22 -8.30 -6.46
N GLY A 68 1.98 -8.08 -6.91
CA GLY A 68 0.86 -7.58 -6.13
C GLY A 68 0.69 -6.07 -6.22
N VAL A 69 -0.57 -5.63 -6.14
CA VAL A 69 -0.97 -4.21 -6.20
C VAL A 69 -2.00 -3.90 -5.13
N ALA A 70 -2.09 -2.63 -4.76
CA ALA A 70 -3.20 -2.10 -3.97
C ALA A 70 -3.62 -0.71 -4.44
N LEU A 71 -4.87 -0.35 -4.15
CA LEU A 71 -5.48 0.95 -4.41
C LEU A 71 -6.14 1.47 -3.12
#